data_AF-A0A947GHJ9-F1
#
_entry.id   AF-A0A947GHJ9-F1
#
_cell.length_a   1.000
_cell.length_b   1.000
_cell.length_c   1.000
_cell.angle_alpha   90.00
_cell.angle_beta   90.00
_cell.angle_gamma   90.00
#
_symmetry.space_group_name_H-M   'P 1'
#
loop_
_entity.id
_entity.type
_entity.pdbx_description
1 polymer ?
#
loop_
_entity_poly.entity_id
_entity_poly.type
_entity_poly.pdbx_seq_one_letter_code
_entity_poly.pdbx_strand_id
1 'polypeptide(L)'
;MNDLSGRKTPGRRGSSRSRRRGARPGPLAAFGLALAGLFGVLGPGPAASPAQAALLTPAVSMAGWPLPARPDPAGIAPPSAPGASPVAGPRTTPEEASVRTLSPLAGRIIVLDPGHGGIDGGAVGLDGRAVEKTIVLEIAEALRDYLHQAGALVWLTREEDRMLDDDSGRGTRKERDLRARMVTINAPGVEAALSLHLNSFPSSRTFGAETFYAGVRPENRCLAALLQESLREATGSPRGIKRGDDLYVLRTMEPPGALVELGYLSHPEEARRLVDPAYQRRLAAALYIGLWRYFARADRTCSETP
;
A
#
# COMPACT_ATOMS: atom_id res chain seq x y z
N MET A 1 -34.53 -57.48 1.02
CA MET A 1 -35.11 -58.71 1.60
C MET A 1 -34.74 -59.90 0.72
N ASN A 2 -34.42 -61.04 1.35
CA ASN A 2 -34.00 -62.36 0.85
C ASN A 2 -32.51 -62.44 0.38
N ASP A 3 -31.54 -62.99 1.13
CA ASP A 3 -31.39 -64.31 1.81
C ASP A 3 -31.19 -65.43 0.73
N LEU A 4 -30.20 -66.33 0.67
CA LEU A 4 -29.40 -67.10 1.63
C LEU A 4 -28.16 -67.74 0.95
N SER A 5 -27.12 -68.02 1.75
CA SER A 5 -26.24 -69.22 1.82
C SER A 5 -25.82 -70.00 0.53
N GLY A 6 -24.60 -70.52 0.35
CA GLY A 6 -23.46 -70.75 1.23
C GLY A 6 -22.60 -71.94 0.73
N ARG A 7 -21.47 -72.20 1.44
CA ARG A 7 -20.53 -73.35 1.35
C ARG A 7 -19.50 -73.27 0.20
N LYS A 8 -18.21 -73.65 0.32
CA LYS A 8 -17.41 -74.40 1.31
C LYS A 8 -15.91 -74.19 0.98
N THR A 9 -15.04 -74.10 1.99
CA THR A 9 -13.55 -74.24 1.95
C THR A 9 -13.16 -75.73 1.89
N PRO A 10 -11.90 -76.21 1.59
CA PRO A 10 -10.54 -75.80 2.08
C PRO A 10 -9.46 -75.77 0.97
N GLY A 11 -8.16 -75.43 1.08
CA GLY A 11 -7.22 -75.08 2.13
C GLY A 11 -5.82 -75.63 1.76
N ARG A 12 -4.78 -74.79 1.61
CA ARG A 12 -3.37 -75.04 2.05
C ARG A 12 -2.34 -74.02 1.52
N ARG A 13 -1.68 -73.38 2.50
CA ARG A 13 -0.23 -73.09 2.69
C ARG A 13 0.63 -72.60 1.52
N GLY A 14 1.22 -71.41 1.72
CA GLY A 14 2.46 -70.97 1.08
C GLY A 14 2.97 -69.69 1.73
N SER A 15 4.13 -69.75 2.39
CA SER A 15 4.73 -68.68 3.19
C SER A 15 5.50 -67.67 2.32
N SER A 16 5.45 -66.38 2.62
CA SER A 16 6.68 -65.58 2.78
C SER A 16 6.38 -64.24 3.46
N ARG A 17 7.24 -63.92 4.44
CA ARG A 17 7.29 -62.65 5.16
C ARG A 17 7.93 -61.59 4.26
N SER A 18 7.38 -60.38 4.23
CA SER A 18 8.20 -59.18 4.03
C SER A 18 7.76 -58.09 5.02
N ARG A 19 8.77 -57.40 5.56
CA ARG A 19 8.70 -56.58 6.76
C ARG A 19 8.15 -55.18 6.47
N ARG A 20 7.42 -54.67 7.47
CA ARG A 20 7.04 -53.27 7.69
C ARG A 20 8.23 -52.30 7.49
N ARG A 21 7.97 -51.14 6.87
CA ARG A 21 8.51 -49.84 7.31
C ARG A 21 7.42 -48.78 7.15
N GLY A 22 7.05 -48.17 8.29
CA GLY A 22 6.14 -47.04 8.35
C GLY A 22 6.82 -45.77 7.84
N ALA A 23 6.09 -44.99 7.06
CA ALA A 23 6.48 -43.64 6.69
C ALA A 23 6.13 -42.68 7.84
N ARG A 24 7.14 -41.98 8.36
CA ARG A 24 6.98 -40.84 9.25
C ARG A 24 6.72 -39.58 8.41
N PRO A 25 5.86 -38.65 8.85
CA PRO A 25 5.76 -37.34 8.21
C PRO A 25 6.99 -36.48 8.56
N GLY A 26 7.63 -35.91 7.54
CA GLY A 26 8.72 -34.94 7.69
C GLY A 26 8.19 -33.54 8.03
N PRO A 27 9.00 -32.68 8.68
CA PRO A 27 8.53 -31.45 9.29
C PRO A 27 8.29 -30.33 8.26
N LEU A 28 7.30 -29.49 8.59
CA LEU A 28 7.02 -28.20 7.98
C LEU A 28 8.25 -27.29 8.12
N ALA A 29 8.82 -26.85 7.01
CA ALA A 29 9.85 -25.81 7.01
C ALA A 29 9.18 -24.44 7.05
N ALA A 30 9.27 -23.79 8.20
CA ALA A 30 9.06 -22.36 8.35
C ALA A 30 10.19 -21.62 7.62
N PHE A 31 9.86 -20.74 6.66
CA PHE A 31 10.82 -19.83 6.07
C PHE A 31 10.78 -18.50 6.83
N GLY A 32 11.81 -18.30 7.65
CA GLY A 32 12.17 -17.01 8.21
C GLY A 32 13.63 -16.68 7.84
N LEU A 33 13.86 -15.39 7.61
CA LEU A 33 15.13 -14.65 7.63
C LEU A 33 16.22 -14.93 6.56
N ALA A 34 16.41 -13.88 5.76
CA ALA A 34 17.67 -13.19 5.44
C ALA A 34 19.01 -13.89 5.75
N LEU A 35 19.82 -14.04 4.70
CA LEU A 35 21.26 -14.20 4.81
C LEU A 35 21.98 -13.01 4.15
N ALA A 36 22.74 -12.29 4.96
CA ALA A 36 23.82 -11.40 4.54
C ALA A 36 25.17 -12.07 4.87
N GLY A 37 26.16 -11.87 3.98
CA GLY A 37 27.56 -12.26 4.10
C GLY A 37 28.17 -12.24 2.69
N LEU A 38 29.29 -11.58 2.40
CA LEU A 38 30.60 -11.73 3.04
C LEU A 38 31.53 -10.53 2.75
N PHE A 39 32.48 -10.33 3.65
CA PHE A 39 33.55 -9.33 3.74
C PHE A 39 34.60 -9.35 2.61
N GLY A 40 35.25 -8.19 2.39
CA GLY A 40 36.49 -8.05 1.59
C GLY A 40 37.23 -6.71 1.79
N VAL A 41 38.01 -6.61 2.87
CA VAL A 41 39.34 -5.98 3.11
C VAL A 41 39.78 -4.64 2.44
N LEU A 42 40.06 -3.67 3.34
CA LEU A 42 41.07 -2.57 3.44
C LEU A 42 41.71 -1.84 2.24
N GLY A 43 41.73 -0.50 2.38
CA GLY A 43 42.85 0.39 2.04
C GLY A 43 42.52 1.88 2.31
N PRO A 44 43.34 2.68 3.03
CA PRO A 44 43.05 4.09 3.28
C PRO A 44 43.60 4.98 2.15
N GLY A 45 42.84 6.01 1.76
CA GLY A 45 43.22 7.01 0.76
C GLY A 45 42.58 8.37 1.07
N PRO A 46 43.17 9.49 0.60
CA PRO A 46 43.42 10.66 1.43
C PRO A 46 42.28 11.68 1.49
N ALA A 47 42.38 12.54 2.51
CA ALA A 47 41.57 13.73 2.72
C ALA A 47 41.58 14.68 1.51
N ALA A 48 40.39 15.16 1.13
CA ALA A 48 40.21 16.28 0.23
C ALA A 48 39.53 17.45 0.97
N SER A 49 40.13 18.62 0.84
CA SER A 49 39.76 19.92 1.42
C SER A 49 38.50 20.52 0.75
N PRO A 50 37.80 21.49 1.39
CA PRO A 50 36.50 21.96 0.93
C PRO A 50 36.63 23.16 -0.02
N ALA A 51 35.90 23.15 -1.14
CA ALA A 51 35.57 24.36 -1.88
C ALA A 51 34.38 24.15 -2.84
N GLN A 52 33.27 24.82 -2.50
CA GLN A 52 32.42 25.61 -3.40
C GLN A 52 31.76 24.91 -4.61
N ALA A 53 30.46 24.66 -4.49
CA ALA A 53 29.50 24.93 -5.57
C ALA A 53 28.12 25.21 -4.96
N ALA A 54 27.84 26.48 -4.73
CA ALA A 54 26.49 26.98 -4.47
C ALA A 54 25.73 27.03 -5.80
N LEU A 55 24.64 26.27 -5.92
CA LEU A 55 23.56 26.58 -6.86
C LEU A 55 22.22 26.39 -6.15
N LEU A 56 21.47 27.48 -6.22
CA LEU A 56 20.21 27.75 -5.55
C LEU A 56 19.10 26.83 -6.06
N THR A 57 18.36 26.22 -5.14
CA THR A 57 16.96 25.80 -5.38
C THR A 57 16.10 26.54 -4.37
N PRO A 58 14.93 27.08 -4.76
CA PRO A 58 14.06 27.73 -3.80
C PRO A 58 13.44 26.65 -2.92
N ALA A 59 13.70 26.74 -1.62
CA ALA A 59 12.94 26.01 -0.61
C ALA A 59 11.48 26.49 -0.68
N VAL A 60 10.57 25.62 -1.14
CA VAL A 60 9.14 25.84 -0.93
C VAL A 60 8.87 25.63 0.55
N SER A 61 8.70 26.73 1.28
CA SER A 61 8.26 26.73 2.66
C SER A 61 6.87 26.10 2.75
N MET A 62 6.75 24.96 3.42
CA MET A 62 5.48 24.31 3.72
C MET A 62 4.73 24.96 4.90
N ALA A 63 5.24 26.09 5.43
CA ALA A 63 4.56 26.87 6.45
C ALA A 63 3.54 27.82 5.78
N GLY A 64 2.32 27.33 5.55
CA GLY A 64 1.25 28.20 5.06
C GLY A 64 0.02 27.53 4.46
N TRP A 65 -0.01 26.20 4.30
CA TRP A 65 -1.23 25.56 3.81
C TRP A 65 -2.26 25.43 4.96
N PRO A 66 -3.43 26.09 4.89
CA PRO A 66 -4.45 25.93 5.91
C PRO A 66 -5.01 24.51 5.82
N LEU A 67 -4.98 23.78 6.93
CA LEU A 67 -5.80 22.59 7.10
C LEU A 67 -7.27 23.02 6.95
N PRO A 68 -8.07 22.39 6.08
CA PRO A 68 -9.48 22.74 5.98
C PRO A 68 -10.17 22.44 7.31
N ALA A 69 -10.86 23.44 7.85
CA ALA A 69 -11.70 23.29 9.02
C ALA A 69 -12.87 22.33 8.72
N ARG A 70 -13.27 21.54 9.73
CA ARG A 70 -14.45 20.68 9.66
C ARG A 70 -15.69 21.54 9.40
N PRO A 71 -16.60 21.15 8.48
CA PRO A 71 -17.90 21.80 8.39
C PRO A 71 -18.79 21.35 9.55
N ASP A 72 -19.39 22.32 10.25
CA ASP A 72 -20.45 22.08 11.23
C ASP A 72 -21.74 21.61 10.53
N PRO A 73 -22.54 20.72 11.16
CA PRO A 73 -23.79 20.23 10.57
C PRO A 73 -25.00 20.98 11.14
N ALA A 74 -25.63 21.86 10.35
CA ALA A 74 -27.04 22.31 10.42
C ALA A 74 -27.18 23.66 9.66
N GLY A 75 -28.22 23.96 8.88
CA GLY A 75 -29.48 23.30 8.63
C GLY A 75 -30.12 23.86 7.35
N ILE A 76 -30.97 23.04 6.75
CA ILE A 76 -31.73 23.32 5.52
C ILE A 76 -33.02 24.04 5.91
N ALA A 77 -33.37 25.12 5.19
CA ALA A 77 -34.71 25.69 5.16
C ALA A 77 -35.23 25.75 3.70
N PRO A 78 -36.52 25.47 3.45
CA PRO A 78 -37.07 25.35 2.09
C PRO A 78 -37.52 26.71 1.49
N PRO A 79 -37.81 26.77 0.17
CA PRO A 79 -37.91 28.02 -0.59
C PRO A 79 -39.32 28.64 -0.59
N SER A 80 -39.39 29.92 -0.94
CA SER A 80 -40.63 30.62 -1.32
C SER A 80 -40.39 31.44 -2.59
N ALA A 81 -41.31 31.32 -3.54
CA ALA A 81 -41.45 32.13 -4.76
C ALA A 81 -42.97 32.47 -4.88
N PRO A 82 -43.47 33.39 -5.77
CA PRO A 82 -42.83 33.90 -7.00
C PRO A 82 -43.10 35.39 -7.38
N GLY A 83 -42.43 35.86 -8.44
CA GLY A 83 -43.03 36.81 -9.41
C GLY A 83 -42.25 38.09 -9.76
N ALA A 84 -41.64 38.14 -10.96
CA ALA A 84 -41.66 39.27 -11.91
C ALA A 84 -40.80 38.97 -13.16
N SER A 85 -41.31 39.30 -14.36
CA SER A 85 -40.69 39.09 -15.69
C SER A 85 -39.80 40.29 -16.12
N PRO A 86 -39.24 40.31 -17.36
CA PRO A 86 -37.82 40.15 -17.64
C PRO A 86 -37.11 41.49 -17.91
N VAL A 87 -35.90 41.66 -17.35
CA VAL A 87 -34.98 42.74 -17.76
C VAL A 87 -33.83 42.11 -18.52
N ALA A 88 -33.66 42.54 -19.77
CA ALA A 88 -32.55 42.14 -20.62
C ALA A 88 -31.23 42.74 -20.14
N GLY A 89 -30.23 41.88 -19.93
CA GLY A 89 -28.81 42.22 -19.79
C GLY A 89 -28.00 41.02 -19.26
N PRO A 90 -26.66 41.06 -19.33
CA PRO A 90 -25.78 41.40 -20.44
C PRO A 90 -25.47 40.14 -21.30
N ARG A 91 -24.89 40.34 -22.49
CA ARG A 91 -24.33 39.25 -23.29
C ARG A 91 -23.25 38.53 -22.48
N THR A 92 -23.48 37.26 -22.14
CA THR A 92 -22.46 36.36 -21.60
C THR A 92 -21.35 36.25 -22.63
N THR A 93 -20.17 36.80 -22.33
CA THR A 93 -18.96 36.53 -23.11
C THR A 93 -18.56 35.06 -22.89
N PRO A 94 -17.84 34.40 -23.82
CA PRO A 94 -17.32 33.05 -23.64
C PRO A 94 -16.34 32.87 -22.47
N GLU A 95 -16.05 33.94 -21.73
CA GLU A 95 -15.08 34.02 -20.63
C GLU A 95 -15.67 33.63 -19.26
N GLU A 96 -17.00 33.45 -19.16
CA GLU A 96 -17.64 32.88 -17.96
C GLU A 96 -17.58 31.34 -17.91
N ALA A 97 -16.94 30.70 -18.90
CA ALA A 97 -16.38 29.37 -18.72
C ALA A 97 -15.10 29.46 -17.87
N SER A 98 -15.22 30.00 -16.65
CA SER A 98 -14.19 29.78 -15.63
C SER A 98 -14.18 28.28 -15.37
N VAL A 99 -13.26 27.59 -16.04
CA VAL A 99 -12.95 26.19 -15.75
C VAL A 99 -12.57 26.18 -14.28
N ARG A 100 -13.50 25.81 -13.41
CA ARG A 100 -13.15 25.24 -12.12
C ARG A 100 -12.28 24.06 -12.51
N THR A 101 -10.96 24.22 -12.48
CA THR A 101 -10.04 23.12 -12.69
C THR A 101 -10.33 22.17 -11.54
N LEU A 102 -11.20 21.20 -11.80
CA LEU A 102 -11.50 20.15 -10.85
C LEU A 102 -10.15 19.56 -10.45
N SER A 103 -10.00 19.27 -9.16
CA SER A 103 -8.83 18.56 -8.64
C SER A 103 -8.46 17.43 -9.60
N PRO A 104 -7.17 17.20 -9.93
CA PRO A 104 -6.75 16.06 -10.74
C PRO A 104 -7.26 14.70 -10.25
N LEU A 105 -7.60 14.63 -8.96
CA LEU A 105 -8.16 13.47 -8.26
C LEU A 105 -9.69 13.38 -8.34
N ALA A 106 -10.39 14.43 -8.78
CA ALA A 106 -11.84 14.46 -8.84
C ALA A 106 -12.39 13.35 -9.75
N GLY A 107 -13.26 12.50 -9.20
CA GLY A 107 -13.87 11.37 -9.89
C GLY A 107 -12.96 10.16 -10.08
N ARG A 108 -11.68 10.22 -9.67
CA ARG A 108 -10.74 9.10 -9.80
C ARG A 108 -11.09 7.99 -8.83
N ILE A 109 -11.04 6.74 -9.28
CA ILE A 109 -11.22 5.57 -8.42
C ILE A 109 -9.84 5.07 -7.98
N ILE A 110 -9.56 5.12 -6.68
CA ILE A 110 -8.28 4.74 -6.08
C ILE A 110 -8.51 3.67 -5.01
N VAL A 111 -7.76 2.58 -5.08
CA VAL A 111 -7.82 1.53 -4.06
C VAL A 111 -6.65 1.67 -3.08
N LEU A 112 -6.96 1.62 -1.79
CA LEU A 112 -5.98 1.54 -0.72
C LEU A 112 -6.04 0.15 -0.09
N ASP A 113 -4.92 -0.55 -0.08
CA ASP A 113 -4.78 -1.87 0.51
C ASP A 113 -3.92 -1.79 1.78
N PRO A 114 -4.51 -1.54 2.95
CA PRO A 114 -3.78 -1.63 4.21
C PRO A 114 -3.40 -3.09 4.44
N GLY A 115 -2.09 -3.38 4.39
CA GLY A 115 -1.53 -4.71 4.50
C GLY A 115 -1.93 -5.43 5.78
N HIS A 116 -1.85 -6.76 5.77
CA HIS A 116 -2.14 -7.61 6.94
C HIS A 116 -3.58 -7.43 7.48
N GLY A 117 -3.87 -7.86 8.70
CA GLY A 117 -5.20 -7.75 9.32
C GLY A 117 -5.63 -9.04 10.03
N GLY A 118 -6.51 -8.91 11.02
CA GLY A 118 -6.98 -10.04 11.83
C GLY A 118 -5.83 -10.75 12.53
N ILE A 119 -5.72 -12.08 12.34
CA ILE A 119 -4.65 -12.87 12.96
C ILE A 119 -3.27 -12.60 12.34
N ASP A 120 -3.21 -12.06 11.12
CA ASP A 120 -1.98 -11.61 10.51
C ASP A 120 -1.62 -10.22 11.04
N GLY A 121 -0.75 -10.18 12.04
CA GLY A 121 -0.27 -8.95 12.70
C GLY A 121 0.64 -8.08 11.84
N GLY A 122 1.30 -8.68 10.84
CA GLY A 122 2.50 -8.12 10.22
C GLY A 122 3.65 -7.99 11.22
N ALA A 123 4.57 -7.08 10.93
CA ALA A 123 5.69 -6.76 11.79
C ALA A 123 5.24 -6.12 13.12
N VAL A 124 6.01 -6.39 14.16
CA VAL A 124 5.82 -5.82 15.51
C VAL A 124 7.12 -5.15 15.94
N GLY A 125 7.02 -3.92 16.44
CA GLY A 125 8.14 -3.18 16.98
C GLY A 125 8.73 -3.85 18.23
N LEU A 126 10.00 -3.54 18.54
CA LEU A 126 10.74 -4.21 19.61
C LEU A 126 10.10 -4.12 21.01
N ASP A 127 9.29 -3.08 21.26
CA ASP A 127 8.58 -2.88 22.52
C ASP A 127 7.14 -3.42 22.53
N GLY A 128 6.72 -4.08 21.44
CA GLY A 128 5.39 -4.67 21.29
C GLY A 128 4.24 -3.68 21.07
N ARG A 129 4.48 -2.37 21.08
CA ARG A 129 3.42 -1.35 20.96
C ARG A 129 3.06 -1.02 19.53
N ALA A 130 4.04 -1.04 18.63
CA ALA A 130 3.85 -0.74 17.22
C ALA A 130 3.52 -2.04 16.47
N VAL A 131 2.30 -2.16 15.95
CA VAL A 131 1.83 -3.33 15.20
C VAL A 131 1.46 -2.89 13.79
N GLU A 132 2.07 -3.51 12.79
CA GLU A 132 1.97 -3.10 11.39
C GLU A 132 0.52 -2.97 10.93
N LYS A 133 -0.29 -4.02 11.08
CA LYS A 133 -1.69 -4.03 10.61
C LYS A 133 -2.53 -2.87 11.14
N THR A 134 -2.24 -2.38 12.35
CA THR A 134 -2.97 -1.29 12.99
C THR A 134 -2.53 0.03 12.38
N ILE A 135 -1.22 0.29 12.35
CA ILE A 135 -0.65 1.54 11.86
C ILE A 135 -0.98 1.76 10.38
N VAL A 136 -0.87 0.72 9.54
CA VAL A 136 -1.15 0.84 8.11
C VAL A 136 -2.64 1.07 7.82
N LEU A 137 -3.54 0.56 8.67
CA LEU A 137 -4.97 0.87 8.58
C LEU A 137 -5.23 2.34 8.93
N GLU A 138 -4.67 2.83 10.04
CA GLU A 138 -4.83 4.23 10.47
C GLU A 138 -4.30 5.22 9.42
N ILE A 139 -3.16 4.91 8.80
CA ILE A 139 -2.60 5.71 7.70
C ILE A 139 -3.50 5.64 6.45
N ALA A 140 -4.02 4.46 6.11
CA ALA A 140 -4.92 4.29 4.96
C ALA A 140 -6.21 5.09 5.13
N GLU A 141 -6.80 5.11 6.33
CA GLU A 141 -7.99 5.90 6.66
C GLU A 141 -7.72 7.40 6.55
N ALA A 142 -6.58 7.87 7.10
CA ALA A 142 -6.20 9.27 6.95
C ALA A 142 -5.98 9.66 5.48
N LEU A 143 -5.36 8.78 4.68
CA LEU A 143 -5.15 8.99 3.25
C LEU A 143 -6.48 9.00 2.48
N ARG A 144 -7.39 8.08 2.81
CA ARG A 144 -8.76 8.04 2.25
C ARG A 144 -9.45 9.37 2.46
N ASP A 145 -9.41 9.92 3.67
CA ASP A 145 -10.08 11.16 4.00
C ASP A 145 -9.52 12.35 3.20
N TYR A 146 -8.19 12.44 3.01
CA TYR A 146 -7.58 13.45 2.14
C TYR A 146 -7.99 13.30 0.67
N LEU A 147 -8.03 12.07 0.17
CA LEU A 147 -8.42 11.77 -1.21
C LEU A 147 -9.90 12.07 -1.46
N HIS A 148 -10.80 11.71 -0.52
CA HIS A 148 -12.23 12.05 -0.57
C HIS A 148 -12.45 13.56 -0.60
N GLN A 149 -11.73 14.32 0.23
CA GLN A 149 -11.79 15.79 0.24
C GLN A 149 -11.37 16.39 -1.11
N ALA A 150 -10.46 15.73 -1.83
CA ALA A 150 -10.02 16.12 -3.17
C ALA A 150 -10.93 15.59 -4.31
N GLY A 151 -12.05 14.95 -3.97
CA GLY A 151 -13.07 14.48 -4.90
C GLY A 151 -12.83 13.08 -5.49
N ALA A 152 -11.84 12.32 -4.99
CA ALA A 152 -11.64 10.94 -5.42
C ALA A 152 -12.67 10.00 -4.78
N LEU A 153 -12.97 8.91 -5.48
CA LEU A 153 -13.68 7.76 -4.96
C LEU A 153 -12.65 6.75 -4.46
N VAL A 154 -12.64 6.49 -3.15
CA VAL A 154 -11.61 5.63 -2.53
C VAL A 154 -12.24 4.38 -1.97
N TRP A 155 -11.67 3.23 -2.31
CA TRP A 155 -12.05 1.93 -1.77
C TRP A 155 -10.90 1.35 -0.95
N LEU A 156 -11.20 0.82 0.23
CA LEU A 156 -10.23 0.08 1.02
C LEU A 156 -10.46 -1.42 0.83
N THR A 157 -9.38 -2.21 0.76
CA THR A 157 -9.52 -3.68 0.77
C THR A 157 -10.10 -4.16 2.11
N ARG A 158 -9.74 -3.50 3.21
CA ARG A 158 -10.36 -3.66 4.53
C ARG A 158 -10.47 -2.32 5.25
N GLU A 159 -11.59 -2.12 5.95
CA GLU A 159 -11.85 -0.95 6.81
C GLU A 159 -11.74 -1.29 8.30
N GLU A 160 -11.43 -2.55 8.62
CA GLU A 160 -11.37 -3.05 9.99
C GLU A 160 -10.16 -4.00 10.14
N ASP A 161 -9.86 -4.36 11.38
CA ASP A 161 -8.84 -5.35 11.72
C ASP A 161 -9.30 -6.79 11.42
N ARG A 162 -9.34 -7.14 10.14
CA ARG A 162 -9.76 -8.46 9.65
C ARG A 162 -8.90 -8.95 8.49
N MET A 163 -8.84 -10.27 8.35
CA MET A 163 -8.42 -10.88 7.09
C MET A 163 -9.63 -10.97 6.14
N LEU A 164 -9.36 -11.02 4.85
CA LEU A 164 -10.36 -11.19 3.78
C LEU A 164 -10.42 -12.64 3.27
N ASP A 165 -9.70 -13.56 3.93
CA ASP A 165 -9.71 -14.97 3.54
C ASP A 165 -11.08 -15.63 3.78
N ASP A 166 -11.44 -16.56 2.91
CA ASP A 166 -12.58 -17.45 3.13
C ASP A 166 -12.12 -18.75 3.83
N ASP A 167 -13.01 -19.40 4.58
CA ASP A 167 -12.71 -20.69 5.23
C ASP A 167 -12.80 -21.88 4.25
N SER A 168 -13.24 -21.64 3.01
CA SER A 168 -13.60 -22.66 2.03
C SER A 168 -12.58 -22.89 0.90
N GLY A 169 -11.59 -22.02 0.75
CA GLY A 169 -10.68 -22.06 -0.39
C GLY A 169 -9.46 -22.97 -0.24
N ARG A 170 -8.81 -23.27 -1.38
CA ARG A 170 -7.49 -23.94 -1.41
C ARG A 170 -6.35 -22.97 -1.09
N GLY A 171 -5.27 -23.51 -0.53
CA GLY A 171 -4.05 -22.75 -0.21
C GLY A 171 -4.02 -22.25 1.23
N THR A 172 -2.96 -21.52 1.58
CA THR A 172 -2.80 -20.98 2.93
C THR A 172 -3.78 -19.84 3.20
N ARG A 173 -4.03 -19.55 4.49
CA ARG A 173 -4.87 -18.42 4.90
C ARG A 173 -4.40 -17.09 4.26
N LYS A 174 -3.08 -16.87 4.29
CA LYS A 174 -2.43 -15.70 3.69
C LYS A 174 -2.64 -15.62 2.17
N GLU A 175 -2.50 -16.74 1.46
CA GLU A 175 -2.74 -16.75 0.02
C GLU A 175 -4.20 -16.43 -0.34
N ARG A 176 -5.16 -16.94 0.43
CA ARG A 176 -6.58 -16.65 0.22
C ARG A 176 -6.91 -15.19 0.51
N ASP A 177 -6.38 -14.65 1.60
CA ASP A 177 -6.47 -13.21 1.92
C ASP A 177 -5.91 -12.34 0.79
N LEU A 178 -4.71 -12.67 0.29
CA LEU A 178 -4.10 -11.93 -0.81
C LEU A 178 -4.93 -12.02 -2.10
N ARG A 179 -5.51 -13.19 -2.43
CA ARG A 179 -6.42 -13.34 -3.58
C ARG A 179 -7.70 -12.53 -3.41
N ALA A 180 -8.26 -12.49 -2.20
CA ALA A 180 -9.47 -11.71 -1.92
C ALA A 180 -9.23 -10.21 -2.05
N ARG A 181 -8.07 -9.69 -1.63
CA ARG A 181 -7.67 -8.29 -1.85
C ARG A 181 -7.67 -7.90 -3.33
N MET A 182 -7.20 -8.82 -4.20
CA MET A 182 -7.15 -8.57 -5.65
C MET A 182 -8.53 -8.37 -6.27
N VAL A 183 -9.61 -8.90 -5.67
CA VAL A 183 -10.98 -8.67 -6.15
C VAL A 183 -11.32 -7.18 -6.12
N THR A 184 -10.99 -6.48 -5.03
CA THR A 184 -11.21 -5.04 -4.91
C THR A 184 -10.19 -4.24 -5.71
N ILE A 185 -8.91 -4.62 -5.66
CA ILE A 185 -7.83 -3.89 -6.34
C ILE A 185 -8.00 -3.91 -7.86
N ASN A 186 -8.42 -5.03 -8.44
CA ASN A 186 -8.60 -5.21 -9.88
C ASN A 186 -10.05 -4.97 -10.33
N ALA A 187 -10.89 -4.38 -9.48
CA ALA A 187 -12.25 -4.06 -9.87
C ALA A 187 -12.26 -3.11 -11.09
N PRO A 188 -13.21 -3.29 -12.03
CA PRO A 188 -13.29 -2.43 -13.21
C PRO A 188 -13.39 -0.95 -12.85
N GLY A 189 -12.59 -0.12 -13.53
CA GLY A 189 -12.57 1.33 -13.35
C GLY A 189 -11.59 1.86 -12.31
N VAL A 190 -10.91 0.99 -11.54
CA VAL A 190 -9.82 1.42 -10.66
C VAL A 190 -8.66 1.99 -11.49
N GLU A 191 -8.22 3.20 -11.14
CA GLU A 191 -7.18 3.93 -11.90
C GLU A 191 -5.81 3.93 -11.22
N ALA A 192 -5.76 3.66 -9.91
CA ALA A 192 -4.52 3.44 -9.17
C ALA A 192 -4.78 2.61 -7.92
N ALA A 193 -3.79 1.84 -7.47
CA ALA A 193 -3.85 1.08 -6.23
C ALA A 193 -2.55 1.18 -5.42
N LEU A 194 -2.68 1.41 -4.11
CA LEU A 194 -1.54 1.43 -3.18
C LEU A 194 -1.68 0.33 -2.13
N SER A 195 -0.69 -0.55 -2.01
CA SER A 195 -0.57 -1.47 -0.87
C SER A 195 0.34 -0.87 0.19
N LEU A 196 -0.16 -0.67 1.40
CA LEU A 196 0.54 0.05 2.47
C LEU A 196 1.04 -0.93 3.53
N HIS A 197 2.34 -0.86 3.82
CA HIS A 197 3.07 -1.78 4.68
C HIS A 197 4.07 -1.05 5.59
N LEU A 198 4.61 -1.78 6.56
CA LEU A 198 5.77 -1.36 7.34
C LEU A 198 6.83 -2.44 7.34
N ASN A 199 8.07 -2.01 7.12
CA ASN A 199 9.18 -2.92 7.00
C ASN A 199 9.72 -3.32 8.37
N SER A 200 10.46 -4.42 8.42
CA SER A 200 11.20 -4.83 9.60
C SER A 200 12.36 -5.72 9.19
N PHE A 201 13.55 -5.36 9.64
CA PHE A 201 14.75 -6.18 9.46
C PHE A 201 15.33 -6.61 10.81
N PRO A 202 16.17 -7.67 10.83
CA PRO A 202 16.93 -8.03 12.03
C PRO A 202 17.82 -6.90 12.55
N SER A 203 18.26 -6.01 11.65
CA SER A 203 19.01 -4.80 12.01
C SER A 203 18.06 -3.66 12.37
N SER A 204 18.36 -2.98 13.47
CA SER A 204 17.67 -1.76 13.93
C SER A 204 18.23 -0.46 13.33
N ARG A 205 19.20 -0.54 12.41
CA ARG A 205 19.85 0.65 11.82
C ARG A 205 19.11 1.22 10.60
N THR A 206 18.28 0.40 9.97
CA THR A 206 17.58 0.78 8.73
C THR A 206 16.32 1.53 9.08
N PHE A 207 16.15 2.73 8.50
CA PHE A 207 14.97 3.58 8.66
C PHE A 207 14.56 4.24 7.34
N GLY A 208 13.35 4.80 7.30
CA GLY A 208 12.80 5.60 6.21
C GLY A 208 11.94 4.81 5.24
N ALA A 209 10.90 5.49 4.72
CA ALA A 209 9.95 4.91 3.78
C ALA A 209 10.56 4.59 2.41
N GLU A 210 10.19 3.48 1.80
CA GLU A 210 10.60 3.05 0.47
C GLU A 210 9.43 2.49 -0.34
N THR A 211 9.49 2.58 -1.66
CA THR A 211 8.35 2.23 -2.53
C THR A 211 8.76 1.21 -3.57
N PHE A 212 7.96 0.15 -3.70
CA PHE A 212 8.16 -0.92 -4.65
C PHE A 212 7.16 -0.83 -5.81
N TYR A 213 7.61 -1.22 -7.00
CA TYR A 213 6.80 -1.29 -8.21
C TYR A 213 7.11 -2.56 -9.01
N ALA A 214 6.13 -3.10 -9.74
CA ALA A 214 6.38 -4.13 -10.76
C ALA A 214 6.50 -3.47 -12.13
N GLY A 215 7.43 -3.90 -12.96
CA GLY A 215 7.62 -3.38 -14.32
C GLY A 215 6.74 -4.03 -15.37
N VAL A 216 5.61 -4.61 -14.95
CA VAL A 216 4.53 -5.07 -15.84
C VAL A 216 3.82 -3.91 -16.55
N ARG A 217 3.95 -2.69 -16.01
CA ARG A 217 3.41 -1.44 -16.56
C ARG A 217 4.41 -0.29 -16.38
N PRO A 218 4.65 0.55 -17.39
CA PRO A 218 5.52 1.71 -17.25
C PRO A 218 4.99 2.74 -16.25
N GLU A 219 3.67 2.82 -16.07
CA GLU A 219 3.01 3.75 -15.14
C GLU A 219 3.33 3.42 -13.67
N ASN A 220 3.56 2.13 -13.34
CA ASN A 220 3.86 1.70 -11.97
C ASN A 220 5.12 2.39 -11.43
N ARG A 221 6.16 2.48 -12.26
CA ARG A 221 7.40 3.15 -11.87
C ARG A 221 7.18 4.63 -11.62
N CYS A 222 6.37 5.28 -12.46
CA CYS A 222 6.11 6.71 -12.35
C CYS A 222 5.30 7.03 -11.09
N LEU A 223 4.27 6.23 -10.81
CA LEU A 223 3.51 6.30 -9.57
C LEU A 223 4.43 6.12 -8.36
N ALA A 224 5.24 5.05 -8.33
CA ALA A 224 6.18 4.80 -7.25
C ALA A 224 7.18 5.93 -7.04
N ALA A 225 7.72 6.51 -8.12
CA ALA A 225 8.67 7.61 -8.05
C ALA A 225 8.08 8.86 -7.38
N LEU A 226 6.87 9.25 -7.78
CA LEU A 226 6.20 10.44 -7.25
C LEU A 226 5.75 10.27 -5.80
N LEU A 227 5.31 9.06 -5.42
CA LEU A 227 5.05 8.71 -4.03
C LEU A 227 6.32 8.79 -3.18
N GLN A 228 7.41 8.17 -3.65
CA GLN A 228 8.67 8.15 -2.94
C GLN A 228 9.27 9.55 -2.78
N GLU A 229 9.19 10.38 -3.82
CA GLU A 229 9.65 11.76 -3.76
C GLU A 229 8.87 12.56 -2.71
N SER A 230 7.54 12.45 -2.71
CA SER A 230 6.69 13.16 -1.75
C SER A 230 6.95 12.67 -0.31
N LEU A 231 7.17 11.36 -0.11
CA LEU A 231 7.56 10.80 1.18
C LEU A 231 8.93 11.31 1.64
N ARG A 232 9.91 11.38 0.74
CA ARG A 232 11.24 11.91 1.02
C ARG A 232 11.16 13.38 1.44
N GLU A 233 10.40 14.20 0.74
CA GLU A 233 10.18 15.62 1.07
C GLU A 233 9.57 15.77 2.48
N ALA A 234 8.58 14.96 2.82
CA ALA A 234 7.86 15.07 4.09
C ALA A 234 8.62 14.50 5.31
N THR A 235 9.48 13.50 5.09
CA THR A 235 10.07 12.70 6.19
C THR A 235 11.59 12.71 6.24
N GLY A 236 12.25 13.16 5.18
CA GLY A 236 13.70 13.02 5.02
C GLY A 236 14.15 11.58 4.76
N SER A 237 13.26 10.70 4.28
CA SER A 237 13.60 9.30 4.01
C SER A 237 14.83 9.20 3.09
N PRO A 238 15.88 8.44 3.47
CA PRO A 238 17.06 8.24 2.65
C PRO A 238 16.87 7.14 1.58
N ARG A 239 15.67 6.56 1.46
CA ARG A 239 15.40 5.44 0.55
C ARG A 239 14.87 5.92 -0.80
N GLY A 240 14.81 4.99 -1.74
CA GLY A 240 14.34 5.21 -3.10
C GLY A 240 13.29 4.18 -3.51
N ILE A 241 12.98 4.18 -4.81
CA ILE A 241 12.11 3.16 -5.40
C ILE A 241 12.87 1.88 -5.70
N LYS A 242 12.18 0.74 -5.66
CA LYS A 242 12.73 -0.58 -5.99
C LYS A 242 11.80 -1.36 -6.89
N ARG A 243 12.37 -2.10 -7.84
CA ARG A 243 11.63 -3.05 -8.66
C ARG A 243 11.36 -4.32 -7.85
N GLY A 244 10.12 -4.79 -7.84
CA GLY A 244 9.62 -5.92 -7.05
C GLY A 244 8.70 -6.83 -7.85
N ASP A 245 9.18 -7.33 -8.99
CA ASP A 245 8.40 -8.15 -9.93
C ASP A 245 7.97 -9.51 -9.34
N ASP A 246 8.63 -9.96 -8.28
CA ASP A 246 8.36 -11.20 -7.55
C ASP A 246 7.35 -11.04 -6.41
N LEU A 247 6.97 -9.81 -6.06
CA LEU A 247 5.97 -9.54 -5.03
C LEU A 247 4.56 -9.86 -5.57
N TYR A 248 3.87 -10.82 -4.94
CA TYR A 248 2.56 -11.32 -5.38
C TYR A 248 1.55 -10.18 -5.59
N VAL A 249 1.46 -9.29 -4.61
CA VAL A 249 0.55 -8.13 -4.64
C VAL A 249 0.81 -7.30 -5.89
N LEU A 250 2.06 -6.85 -6.10
CA LEU A 250 2.42 -5.98 -7.22
C LEU A 250 2.22 -6.63 -8.59
N ARG A 251 2.66 -7.89 -8.78
CA ARG A 251 2.55 -8.55 -10.08
C ARG A 251 1.11 -8.88 -10.49
N THR A 252 0.19 -8.87 -9.53
CA THR A 252 -1.22 -9.23 -9.72
C THR A 252 -2.13 -8.00 -9.82
N MET A 253 -1.65 -6.81 -9.42
CA MET A 253 -2.38 -5.56 -9.63
C MET A 253 -2.55 -5.29 -11.13
N GLU A 254 -3.80 -5.20 -11.56
CA GLU A 254 -4.16 -4.79 -12.92
C GLU A 254 -4.07 -3.28 -13.14
N PRO A 255 -4.49 -2.36 -12.24
CA PRO A 255 -4.27 -0.93 -12.41
C PRO A 255 -2.80 -0.53 -12.15
N PRO A 256 -2.40 0.70 -12.48
CA PRO A 256 -1.15 1.28 -11.98
C PRO A 256 -1.03 1.12 -10.46
N GLY A 257 0.02 0.43 -10.01
CA GLY A 257 0.12 -0.06 -8.63
C GLY A 257 1.50 0.12 -8.01
N ALA A 258 1.51 0.39 -6.70
CA ALA A 258 2.73 0.45 -5.89
C ALA A 258 2.51 -0.16 -4.49
N LEU A 259 3.58 -0.70 -3.91
CA LEU A 259 3.63 -1.16 -2.52
C LEU A 259 4.55 -0.21 -1.77
N VAL A 260 4.03 0.43 -0.74
CA VAL A 260 4.76 1.44 0.03
C VAL A 260 5.08 0.87 1.41
N GLU A 261 6.36 0.70 1.68
CA GLU A 261 6.86 0.47 3.03
C GLU A 261 7.07 1.82 3.71
N LEU A 262 6.22 2.18 4.67
CA LEU A 262 6.13 3.54 5.21
C LEU A 262 7.20 3.87 6.28
N GLY A 263 8.01 2.88 6.64
CA GLY A 263 9.07 2.97 7.63
C GLY A 263 9.40 1.59 8.19
N TYR A 264 10.34 1.54 9.14
CA TYR A 264 10.86 0.31 9.73
C TYR A 264 10.48 0.20 11.21
N LEU A 265 9.68 -0.81 11.55
CA LEU A 265 9.33 -1.13 12.94
C LEU A 265 10.51 -1.69 13.75
N SER A 266 11.55 -2.19 13.08
CA SER A 266 12.79 -2.60 13.72
C SER A 266 13.67 -1.42 14.19
N HIS A 267 13.42 -0.20 13.69
CA HIS A 267 14.16 1.00 14.10
C HIS A 267 13.46 1.71 15.27
N PRO A 268 14.06 1.79 16.47
CA PRO A 268 13.36 2.23 17.68
C PRO A 268 12.75 3.63 17.61
N GLU A 269 13.45 4.59 17.01
CA GLU A 269 12.94 5.96 16.90
C GLU A 269 11.83 6.09 15.85
N GLU A 270 11.92 5.32 14.77
CA GLU A 270 10.90 5.32 13.72
C GLU A 270 9.66 4.57 14.18
N ALA A 271 9.79 3.44 14.87
CA ALA A 271 8.68 2.74 15.50
C ALA A 271 7.89 3.65 16.46
N ARG A 272 8.57 4.50 17.25
CA ARG A 272 7.92 5.50 18.11
C ARG A 272 7.17 6.57 17.32
N ARG A 273 7.72 7.03 16.19
CA ARG A 273 7.03 7.98 15.31
C ARG A 273 5.85 7.33 14.58
N LEU A 274 5.96 6.07 14.18
CA LEU A 274 4.93 5.35 13.42
C LEU A 274 3.64 5.12 14.22
N VAL A 275 3.71 5.14 15.55
CA VAL A 275 2.51 5.14 16.42
C VAL A 275 2.01 6.54 16.79
N ASP A 276 2.69 7.60 16.33
CA ASP A 276 2.26 8.99 16.54
C ASP A 276 1.23 9.39 15.47
N PRO A 277 -0.02 9.73 15.84
CA PRO A 277 -1.06 10.10 14.88
C PRO A 277 -0.70 11.31 14.00
N ALA A 278 0.12 12.25 14.49
CA ALA A 278 0.57 13.39 13.70
C ALA A 278 1.58 12.97 12.63
N TYR A 279 2.44 12.00 12.92
CA TYR A 279 3.37 11.44 11.93
C TYR A 279 2.64 10.57 10.91
N GLN A 280 1.67 9.76 11.34
CA GLN A 280 0.80 9.00 10.43
C GLN A 280 0.05 9.91 9.44
N ARG A 281 -0.56 11.00 9.93
CA ARG A 281 -1.20 12.01 9.06
C ARG A 281 -0.20 12.67 8.10
N ARG A 282 1.05 12.88 8.53
CA ARG A 282 2.11 13.41 7.65
C ARG A 282 2.44 12.44 6.52
N LEU A 283 2.55 11.14 6.82
CA LEU A 283 2.74 10.09 5.81
C LEU A 283 1.55 10.04 4.84
N ALA A 284 0.33 10.05 5.34
CA ALA A 284 -0.88 10.09 4.52
C ALA A 284 -0.92 11.34 3.60
N ALA A 285 -0.59 12.53 4.13
CA ALA A 285 -0.51 13.74 3.33
C ALA A 285 0.56 13.66 2.22
N ALA A 286 1.71 13.03 2.50
CA ALA A 286 2.75 12.82 1.51
C ALA A 286 2.30 11.87 0.38
N LEU A 287 1.60 10.77 0.71
CA LEU A 287 1.01 9.86 -0.28
C LEU A 287 -0.06 10.56 -1.12
N TYR A 288 -0.90 11.38 -0.48
CA TYR A 288 -1.89 12.21 -1.17
C TYR A 288 -1.23 13.13 -2.21
N ILE A 289 -0.14 13.83 -1.83
CA ILE A 289 0.61 14.68 -2.76
C ILE A 289 1.19 13.87 -3.91
N GLY A 290 1.76 12.69 -3.64
CA GLY A 290 2.30 11.81 -4.67
C GLY A 290 1.24 11.36 -5.68
N LEU A 291 0.06 10.95 -5.22
CA LEU A 291 -1.09 10.63 -6.08
C LEU A 291 -1.59 11.84 -6.86
N TRP A 292 -1.71 13.00 -6.20
CA TRP A 292 -2.10 14.24 -6.86
C TRP A 292 -1.14 14.58 -8.00
N ARG A 293 0.18 14.53 -7.74
CA ARG A 293 1.23 14.75 -8.76
C ARG A 293 1.11 13.75 -9.90
N TYR A 294 0.84 12.48 -9.60
CA TYR A 294 0.65 11.44 -10.62
C TYR A 294 -0.56 11.73 -11.52
N PHE A 295 -1.72 12.05 -10.95
CA PHE A 295 -2.93 12.31 -11.72
C PHE A 295 -2.93 13.68 -12.43
N ALA A 296 -2.14 14.65 -11.96
CA ALA A 296 -1.93 15.94 -12.61
C ALA A 296 -1.12 15.86 -13.90
N ARG A 297 -0.41 14.76 -14.15
CA ARG A 297 0.39 14.56 -15.36
C ARG A 297 -0.48 14.13 -16.54
N ALA A 298 -0.19 14.71 -17.70
CA ALA A 298 -0.71 14.24 -18.98
C ALA A 298 -0.08 12.90 -19.40
N ASP A 299 1.24 12.76 -19.22
CA ASP A 299 1.98 11.51 -19.41
C ASP A 299 2.37 10.90 -18.06
N ARG A 300 1.80 9.73 -17.79
CA ARG A 300 1.95 8.98 -16.54
C ARG A 300 3.03 7.91 -16.62
N THR A 301 3.87 7.93 -17.67
CA THR A 301 5.04 7.07 -17.79
C THR A 301 6.30 7.82 -17.33
N CYS A 302 7.23 7.09 -16.73
CA CYS A 302 8.52 7.62 -16.28
C CYS A 302 9.62 6.64 -16.71
N SER A 303 10.60 7.10 -17.49
CA SER A 303 11.67 6.25 -18.05
C SER A 303 12.55 5.62 -16.97
N GLU A 304 12.97 4.37 -17.17
CA GLU A 304 13.95 3.70 -16.30
C GLU A 304 15.36 4.29 -16.40
N THR A 305 15.64 5.08 -17.45
CA THR A 305 16.94 5.68 -17.70
C THR A 305 17.27 6.82 -16.71
N PRO A 306 18.54 6.93 -16.26
CA PRO A 306 19.01 7.93 -15.30
C PRO A 306 18.82 9.37 -15.75
#